data_AF-A0A5K3G0B8-F1
#
_entry.id   AF-A0A5K3G0B8-F1
#
_cell.length_a   1.000
_cell.length_b   1.000
_cell.length_c   1.000
_cell.angle_alpha   90.00
_cell.angle_beta   90.00
_cell.angle_gamma   90.00
#
_symmetry.space_group_name_H-M   'P 1'
#
loop_
_entity.id
_entity.type
_entity.pdbx_description
1 polymer ?
#
loop_
_entity_poly.entity_id
_entity_poly.type
_entity_poly.pdbx_seq_one_letter_code
_entity_poly.pdbx_strand_id
1 'polypeptide(L)'
;MDDLCFRTKAIVQKVPQDLSELERLVLSLRSNESDKTIINRKEYQIAQNLDLAISNCQRLHVLSKNEPSFKRKQIELVISQIQSECQQLRSSLQTLQRKRATHEQELMHRASLLSTPACASGMGSDGVTVVQIDTEVSEFSRLQLVSRRLDEMLLGGTASLEALKLQGYANLLDFESRF
;
A
#
# COMPACT_ATOMS: atom_id res chain seq x y z
N MET A 1 23.04 16.90 36.58
CA MET A 1 23.26 16.19 35.29
C MET A 1 22.38 14.95 35.21
N ASP A 2 22.35 14.15 36.27
CA ASP A 2 21.62 12.88 36.31
C ASP A 2 20.11 13.01 36.14
N ASP A 3 19.47 14.02 36.74
CA ASP A 3 18.04 14.31 36.54
C ASP A 3 17.69 14.57 35.06
N LEU A 4 18.54 15.33 34.35
CA LEU A 4 18.34 15.61 32.92
C LEU A 4 18.53 14.34 32.07
N CYS A 5 19.50 13.49 32.42
CA CYS A 5 19.72 12.19 31.77
C CYS A 5 18.52 11.25 31.99
N PHE A 6 18.03 11.15 33.23
CA PHE A 6 16.87 10.33 33.59
C PHE A 6 15.62 10.79 32.83
N ARG A 7 15.32 12.09 32.82
CA ARG A 7 14.20 12.66 32.08
C ARG A 7 14.29 12.39 30.57
N THR A 8 15.48 12.54 29.99
CA THR A 8 15.69 12.28 28.57
C THR A 8 15.43 10.81 28.23
N LYS A 9 15.95 9.88 29.04
CA LYS A 9 15.68 8.44 28.88
C LYS A 9 14.20 8.12 29.04
N ALA A 10 13.52 8.72 30.01
CA ALA A 10 12.09 8.50 30.21
C ALA A 10 11.26 8.96 29.00
N ILE A 11 11.61 10.09 28.38
CA ILE A 11 10.96 10.57 27.15
C ILE A 11 11.19 9.56 26.01
N VAL A 12 12.43 9.15 25.79
CA VAL A 12 12.81 8.24 24.70
C VAL A 12 12.15 6.86 24.87
N GLN A 13 12.00 6.36 26.09
CA GLN A 13 11.30 5.10 26.38
C GLN A 13 9.79 5.19 26.16
N LYS A 14 9.19 6.37 26.36
CA LYS A 14 7.74 6.57 26.19
C LYS A 14 7.34 6.71 24.72
N VAL A 15 8.18 7.32 23.89
CA VAL A 15 7.88 7.58 22.47
C VAL A 15 7.49 6.32 21.67
N PRO A 16 8.15 5.16 21.81
CA PRO A 16 7.74 3.93 21.15
C PRO A 16 6.29 3.50 21.49
N GLN A 17 5.90 3.63 22.76
CA GLN A 17 4.54 3.33 23.19
C GLN A 17 3.54 4.31 22.59
N ASP A 18 3.86 5.61 22.60
CA ASP A 18 3.03 6.64 21.97
C ASP A 18 2.91 6.40 20.45
N LEU A 19 3.96 5.92 19.78
CA LEU A 19 3.93 5.54 18.35
C LEU A 19 3.04 4.31 18.10
N SER A 20 3.08 3.29 18.96
CA SER A 20 2.17 2.13 18.86
C SER A 20 0.70 2.51 19.10
N GLU A 21 0.43 3.46 19.99
CA GLU A 21 -0.90 4.05 20.14
C GLU A 21 -1.32 4.81 18.89
N LEU A 22 -0.43 5.62 18.32
CA LEU A 22 -0.69 6.36 17.09
C LEU A 22 -1.00 5.41 15.93
N GLU A 23 -0.24 4.33 15.76
CA GLU A 23 -0.49 3.34 14.70
C GLU A 23 -1.89 2.71 14.84
N ARG A 24 -2.31 2.36 16.06
CA ARG A 24 -3.66 1.86 16.32
C ARG A 24 -4.75 2.88 15.97
N LEU A 25 -4.52 4.16 16.25
CA LEU A 25 -5.45 5.23 15.88
C LEU A 25 -5.52 5.44 14.37
N VAL A 26 -4.37 5.37 13.68
CA VAL A 26 -4.32 5.47 12.21
C VAL A 26 -5.08 4.32 11.55
N LEU A 27 -4.96 3.10 12.09
CA LEU A 27 -5.69 1.93 11.58
C LEU A 27 -7.21 1.99 11.81
N SER A 28 -7.68 2.69 12.84
CA SER A 28 -9.10 2.82 13.15
C SER A 28 -9.79 4.02 12.49
N LEU A 29 -9.05 4.83 11.72
CA LEU A 29 -9.55 6.05 11.10
C LEU A 29 -10.69 5.76 10.10
N ARG A 30 -11.87 6.33 10.34
CA ARG A 30 -13.08 6.13 9.51
C ARG A 30 -13.49 7.35 8.67
N SER A 31 -12.57 8.28 8.43
CA SER A 31 -12.77 9.56 7.73
C SER A 31 -13.48 10.68 8.52
N ASN A 32 -13.73 10.51 9.83
CA ASN A 32 -14.33 11.56 10.65
C ASN A 32 -13.30 12.65 11.00
N GLU A 33 -13.71 13.91 10.97
CA GLU A 33 -12.86 15.05 11.37
C GLU A 33 -12.38 14.94 12.83
N SER A 34 -13.20 14.38 13.73
CA SER A 34 -12.81 14.10 15.12
C SER A 34 -11.57 13.18 15.20
N ASP A 35 -11.57 12.11 14.43
CA ASP A 35 -10.50 11.10 14.45
C ASP A 35 -9.18 11.72 13.92
N LYS A 36 -9.28 12.54 12.87
CA LYS A 36 -8.14 13.30 12.33
C LYS A 36 -7.52 14.24 13.35
N THR A 37 -8.34 14.99 14.10
CA THR A 37 -7.81 15.90 15.13
C THR A 37 -7.07 15.18 16.25
N ILE A 38 -7.57 14.01 16.68
CA ILE A 38 -6.95 13.19 17.73
C ILE A 38 -5.58 12.68 17.25
N ILE A 39 -5.51 12.18 16.02
CA ILE A 39 -4.29 11.66 15.41
C ILE A 39 -3.25 12.78 15.24
N ASN A 40 -3.65 13.92 14.66
CA ASN A 40 -2.77 15.09 14.49
C ASN A 40 -2.21 15.59 15.83
N ARG A 41 -3.05 15.62 16.87
CA ARG A 41 -2.62 16.01 18.22
C ARG A 41 -1.59 15.03 18.80
N LYS A 42 -1.81 13.73 18.63
CA LYS A 42 -0.87 12.69 19.10
C LYS A 42 0.45 12.75 18.32
N GLU A 43 0.43 12.96 17.01
CA GLU A 43 1.64 13.17 16.22
C GLU A 43 2.44 14.38 16.67
N TYR A 44 1.75 15.51 16.87
CA TYR A 44 2.39 16.73 17.35
C TYR A 44 3.03 16.52 18.73
N GLN A 45 2.34 15.82 19.63
CA GLN A 45 2.87 15.49 20.94
C GLN A 45 4.15 14.62 20.85
N ILE A 46 4.15 13.60 19.98
CA ILE A 46 5.32 12.73 19.79
C ILE A 46 6.50 13.52 19.20
N ALA A 47 6.23 14.36 18.19
CA ALA A 47 7.24 15.23 17.60
C ALA A 47 7.85 16.19 18.64
N GLN A 48 7.01 16.82 19.46
CA GLN A 48 7.47 17.70 20.54
C GLN A 48 8.30 16.93 21.58
N ASN A 49 7.90 15.72 21.97
CA ASN A 49 8.67 14.88 22.88
C ASN A 49 10.06 14.56 22.31
N LEU A 50 10.15 14.22 21.03
CA LEU A 50 11.43 13.98 20.34
C LEU A 50 12.30 15.24 20.29
N ASP A 51 11.71 16.41 20.02
CA ASP A 51 12.42 17.69 20.02
C ASP A 51 12.98 18.04 21.40
N LEU A 52 12.19 17.81 22.45
CA LEU A 52 12.61 17.98 23.84
C LEU A 52 13.76 17.03 24.20
N ALA A 53 13.69 15.76 23.78
CA ALA A 53 14.76 14.80 24.01
C ALA A 53 16.08 15.23 23.33
N ILE A 54 16.00 15.68 22.08
CA ILE A 54 17.17 16.17 21.33
C ILE A 54 17.73 17.44 21.97
N SER A 55 16.88 18.37 22.39
CA SER A 55 17.30 19.59 23.11
C SER A 55 17.99 19.26 24.43
N ASN A 56 17.47 18.29 25.19
CA ASN A 56 18.10 17.82 26.42
C ASN A 56 19.46 17.17 26.13
N CYS A 57 19.60 16.39 25.05
CA CYS A 57 20.88 15.84 24.61
C CYS A 57 21.92 16.93 24.29
N GLN A 58 21.52 18.01 23.61
CA GLN A 58 22.41 19.15 23.36
C GLN A 58 22.87 19.81 24.66
N ARG A 59 21.96 19.98 25.61
CA ARG A 59 22.26 20.55 26.93
C ARG A 59 23.16 19.64 27.77
N LEU A 60 22.94 18.32 27.73
CA LEU A 60 23.81 17.32 28.34
C LEU A 60 25.22 17.35 27.74
N HIS A 61 25.33 17.53 26.42
CA HIS A 61 26.62 17.63 25.74
C HIS A 61 27.43 18.85 26.23
N VAL A 62 26.77 19.99 26.43
CA VAL A 62 27.43 21.19 27.00
C VAL A 62 27.89 20.92 28.44
N LEU A 63 27.02 20.35 29.28
CA LEU A 63 27.33 20.03 30.68
C LEU A 63 28.46 19.00 30.81
N SER A 64 28.56 18.06 29.87
CA SER A 64 29.60 17.02 29.84
C SER A 64 31.02 17.57 29.70
N LYS A 65 31.20 18.81 29.23
CA LYS A 65 32.52 19.43 29.10
C LYS A 65 33.18 19.74 30.46
N ASN A 66 32.40 19.78 31.53
CA ASN A 66 32.87 20.08 32.89
C ASN A 66 33.27 18.82 33.68
N GLU A 67 33.10 17.63 33.11
CA GLU A 67 33.41 16.35 33.77
C GLU A 67 34.82 15.85 33.40
N PRO A 68 35.43 15.00 34.25
CA PRO A 68 36.70 14.34 33.94
C PRO A 68 36.58 13.47 32.66
N SER A 69 37.71 13.33 31.96
CA SER A 69 37.79 12.74 30.61
C SER A 69 37.09 11.38 30.45
N PHE A 70 37.18 10.51 31.46
CA PHE A 70 36.53 9.20 31.44
C PHE A 70 34.99 9.31 31.44
N LYS A 71 34.42 10.08 32.38
CA LYS A 71 32.97 10.29 32.48
C LYS A 71 32.43 11.03 31.25
N ARG A 72 33.18 12.00 30.75
CA ARG A 72 32.84 12.74 29.53
C ARG A 72 32.66 11.81 28.33
N LYS A 73 33.59 10.90 28.06
CA LYS A 73 33.48 9.94 26.95
C LYS A 73 32.25 9.04 27.08
N GLN A 74 31.94 8.60 28.30
CA GLN A 74 30.76 7.78 28.57
C GLN A 74 29.46 8.56 28.30
N ILE A 75 29.39 9.82 28.72
CA ILE A 75 28.23 10.68 28.49
C ILE A 75 28.06 10.98 27.00
N GLU A 76 29.14 11.29 26.28
CA GLU A 76 29.12 11.53 24.82
C GLU A 76 28.58 10.30 24.07
N LEU A 77 28.99 9.08 24.46
CA LEU A 77 28.47 7.84 23.86
C LEU A 77 26.97 7.66 24.11
N VAL A 78 26.51 7.89 25.34
CA VAL A 78 25.07 7.81 25.68
C VAL A 78 24.26 8.84 24.92
N ILE A 79 24.78 10.07 24.77
CA ILE A 79 24.14 11.12 23.97
C ILE A 79 24.04 10.71 22.51
N SER A 80 25.12 10.19 21.92
CA SER A 80 25.12 9.72 20.53
C SER A 80 24.11 8.59 20.32
N GLN A 81 24.01 7.65 21.27
CA GLN A 81 23.04 6.57 21.23
C GLN A 81 21.60 7.11 21.23
N ILE A 82 21.28 8.00 22.18
CA ILE A 82 19.94 8.61 22.27
C ILE A 82 19.60 9.42 21.00
N GLN A 83 20.57 10.15 20.43
CA GLN A 83 20.35 10.89 19.20
C GLN A 83 20.03 9.98 18.02
N SER A 84 20.76 8.86 17.88
CA SER A 84 20.49 7.85 16.87
C SER A 84 19.08 7.25 17.04
N GLU A 85 18.71 6.88 18.26
CA GLU A 85 17.36 6.39 18.58
C GLU A 85 16.28 7.42 18.22
N CYS A 86 16.48 8.70 18.58
CA CYS A 86 15.54 9.77 18.22
C CYS A 86 15.40 9.93 16.70
N GLN A 87 16.48 9.76 15.93
CA GLN A 87 16.42 9.77 14.46
C GLN A 87 15.60 8.60 13.91
N GLN A 88 15.80 7.39 14.44
CA GLN A 88 15.01 6.21 14.07
C GLN A 88 13.52 6.40 14.40
N LEU A 89 13.21 6.92 15.60
CA LEU A 89 11.84 7.20 16.02
C LEU A 89 11.17 8.29 15.15
N ARG A 90 11.92 9.33 14.75
CA ARG A 90 11.43 10.33 13.79
C ARG A 90 11.12 9.71 12.43
N SER A 91 11.97 8.82 11.93
CA SER A 91 11.73 8.10 10.67
C SER A 91 10.47 7.21 10.75
N SER A 92 10.27 6.54 11.89
CA SER A 92 9.07 5.76 12.17
C SER A 92 7.81 6.64 12.16
N LEU A 93 7.85 7.80 12.84
CA LEU A 93 6.75 8.77 12.82
C LEU A 93 6.44 9.24 11.40
N GLN A 94 7.45 9.59 10.60
CA GLN A 94 7.25 10.01 9.21
C GLN A 94 6.61 8.90 8.37
N THR A 95 6.98 7.64 8.62
CA THR A 95 6.37 6.48 7.95
C THR A 95 4.89 6.35 8.31
N LEU A 96 4.53 6.50 9.59
CA LEU A 96 3.13 6.49 10.04
C LEU A 96 2.32 7.65 9.42
N GLN A 97 2.90 8.85 9.34
CA GLN A 97 2.27 9.99 8.67
C GLN A 97 1.97 9.72 7.20
N ARG A 98 2.91 9.08 6.48
CA ARG A 98 2.69 8.65 5.09
C ARG A 98 1.59 7.60 5.00
N LYS A 99 1.63 6.55 5.84
CA LYS A 99 0.57 5.52 5.89
C LYS A 99 -0.81 6.14 6.11
N ARG A 100 -0.91 7.10 7.05
CA ARG A 100 -2.15 7.84 7.31
C ARG A 100 -2.60 8.63 6.08
N ALA A 101 -1.70 9.37 5.43
CA ALA A 101 -2.03 10.15 4.24
C ALA A 101 -2.51 9.24 3.08
N THR A 102 -1.87 8.09 2.88
CA THR A 102 -2.31 7.09 1.90
C THR A 102 -3.69 6.54 2.24
N HIS A 103 -3.94 6.21 3.52
CA HIS A 103 -5.24 5.72 3.98
C HIS A 103 -6.35 6.78 3.81
N GLU A 104 -6.06 8.05 4.10
CA GLU A 104 -6.99 9.16 3.88
C GLU A 104 -7.28 9.35 2.38
N GLN A 105 -6.26 9.29 1.53
CA GLN A 105 -6.43 9.37 0.08
C GLN A 105 -7.30 8.22 -0.44
N GLU A 106 -7.11 7.00 0.10
CA GLU A 106 -7.94 5.85 -0.25
C GLU A 106 -9.40 6.04 0.18
N LEU A 107 -9.64 6.53 1.39
CA LEU A 107 -11.00 6.85 1.87
C LEU A 107 -11.66 7.94 1.02
N MET A 108 -10.93 8.99 0.67
CA MET A 108 -11.42 10.05 -0.21
C MET A 108 -11.70 9.53 -1.63
N HIS A 109 -10.83 8.68 -2.16
CA HIS A 109 -11.03 8.06 -3.46
C HIS A 109 -12.28 7.17 -3.47
N ARG A 110 -12.46 6.34 -2.44
CA ARG A 110 -13.68 5.53 -2.25
C ARG A 110 -14.93 6.40 -2.15
N ALA A 111 -14.89 7.48 -1.37
CA ALA A 111 -15.99 8.42 -1.26
C ALA A 111 -16.29 9.13 -2.60
N SER A 112 -15.26 9.46 -3.39
CA SER A 112 -15.41 10.04 -4.73
C SER A 112 -16.07 9.08 -5.71
N LEU A 113 -15.67 7.80 -5.71
CA LEU A 113 -16.30 6.77 -6.55
C LEU A 113 -17.78 6.57 -6.18
N LEU A 114 -18.10 6.60 -4.89
CA LEU A 114 -19.48 6.48 -4.39
C LEU A 114 -20.32 7.74 -4.64
N SER A 115 -19.72 8.92 -4.70
CA SER A 115 -20.41 10.19 -4.94
C SER A 115 -20.52 10.56 -6.42
N THR A 116 -19.78 9.89 -7.31
CA THR A 116 -19.97 10.04 -8.74
C THR A 116 -21.36 9.48 -9.06
N PRO A 117 -22.34 10.31 -9.44
CA PRO A 117 -23.68 9.84 -9.69
C PRO A 117 -23.63 8.80 -10.81
N ALA A 118 -24.33 7.68 -10.64
CA ALA A 118 -24.59 6.67 -11.65
C ALA A 118 -25.48 7.22 -12.80
N CYS A 119 -25.26 8.46 -13.21
CA CYS A 119 -26.10 9.25 -14.09
C CYS A 119 -25.23 9.98 -15.13
N ALA A 120 -24.40 9.25 -15.86
CA ALA A 120 -23.76 9.78 -17.07
C ALA A 120 -23.92 8.87 -18.30
N SER A 121 -24.74 7.82 -18.21
CA SER A 121 -25.18 7.05 -19.38
C SER A 121 -26.63 6.63 -19.23
N GLY A 122 -27.54 7.49 -19.70
CA GLY A 122 -28.77 7.09 -20.39
C GLY A 122 -29.92 6.47 -19.57
N MET A 123 -30.94 7.30 -19.34
CA MET A 123 -32.36 6.96 -19.53
C MET A 123 -32.96 5.75 -18.79
N GLY A 124 -33.70 6.04 -17.71
CA GLY A 124 -34.97 5.36 -17.44
C GLY A 124 -34.96 4.20 -16.45
N SER A 125 -35.80 4.34 -15.43
CA SER A 125 -36.34 3.30 -14.56
C SER A 125 -35.45 2.72 -13.46
N ASP A 126 -35.83 3.07 -12.22
CA ASP A 126 -35.87 2.23 -11.03
C ASP A 126 -34.58 1.51 -10.59
N GLY A 127 -33.91 2.12 -9.59
CA GLY A 127 -33.38 1.39 -8.43
C GLY A 127 -32.21 0.42 -8.59
N VAL A 128 -31.64 0.21 -9.78
CA VAL A 128 -30.51 -0.73 -9.94
C VAL A 128 -29.21 0.03 -10.16
N THR A 129 -28.33 -0.02 -9.16
CA THR A 129 -26.91 0.34 -9.28
C THR A 129 -26.23 -0.63 -10.26
N VAL A 130 -26.22 -0.30 -11.54
CA VAL A 130 -25.41 -1.01 -12.53
C VAL A 130 -23.98 -0.48 -12.44
N VAL A 131 -23.14 -1.15 -11.64
CA VAL A 131 -21.69 -0.98 -11.73
C VAL A 131 -21.31 -1.41 -13.14
N GLN A 132 -20.75 -0.51 -13.95
CA GLN A 132 -20.26 -0.81 -15.30
C GLN A 132 -19.04 -1.73 -15.23
N ILE A 133 -19.26 -2.98 -14.85
CA ILE A 133 -18.31 -4.10 -14.98
C ILE A 133 -18.35 -4.63 -16.43
N ASP A 134 -19.37 -4.25 -17.19
CA ASP A 134 -19.73 -4.92 -18.43
C ASP A 134 -18.80 -4.64 -19.61
N THR A 135 -18.02 -3.56 -19.68
CA THR A 135 -17.23 -3.29 -20.89
C THR A 135 -16.07 -4.28 -21.04
N GLU A 136 -15.24 -4.44 -20.01
CA GLU A 136 -14.09 -5.35 -20.08
C GLU A 136 -14.53 -6.83 -20.06
N VAL A 137 -15.57 -7.16 -19.29
CA VAL A 137 -16.12 -8.53 -19.23
C VAL A 137 -16.86 -8.91 -20.52
N SER A 138 -17.57 -7.97 -21.16
CA SER A 138 -18.21 -8.20 -22.46
C SER A 138 -17.17 -8.39 -23.56
N GLU A 139 -16.13 -7.55 -23.61
CA GLU A 139 -15.05 -7.71 -24.60
C GLU A 139 -14.31 -9.04 -24.39
N PHE A 140 -14.02 -9.43 -23.15
CA PHE A 140 -13.44 -10.76 -22.86
C PHE A 140 -14.36 -11.91 -23.30
N SER A 141 -15.66 -11.81 -23.01
CA SER A 141 -16.64 -12.82 -23.43
C SER A 141 -16.76 -12.92 -24.96
N ARG A 142 -16.68 -11.78 -25.66
CA ARG A 142 -16.65 -11.72 -27.13
C ARG A 142 -15.38 -12.34 -27.68
N LEU A 143 -14.22 -12.09 -27.08
CA LEU A 143 -12.95 -12.71 -27.47
C LEU A 143 -12.96 -14.23 -27.25
N GLN A 144 -13.52 -14.71 -26.14
CA GLN A 144 -13.69 -16.16 -25.90
C GLN A 144 -14.59 -16.82 -26.95
N LEU A 145 -15.70 -16.17 -27.32
CA LEU A 145 -16.60 -16.67 -28.35
C LEU A 145 -15.90 -16.72 -29.72
N VAL A 146 -15.12 -15.69 -30.06
CA VAL A 146 -14.32 -15.64 -31.29
C VAL A 146 -13.27 -16.77 -31.30
N SER A 147 -12.55 -16.98 -30.19
CA SER A 147 -11.58 -18.08 -30.07
C SER A 147 -12.23 -19.42 -30.34
N ARG A 148 -13.37 -19.71 -29.70
CA ARG A 148 -14.09 -20.96 -29.90
C ARG A 148 -14.55 -21.15 -31.34
N ARG A 149 -15.04 -20.09 -31.99
CA ARG A 149 -15.46 -20.15 -33.40
C ARG A 149 -14.28 -20.40 -34.34
N LEU A 150 -13.11 -19.83 -34.04
CA LEU A 150 -11.88 -20.12 -34.77
C LEU A 150 -11.45 -21.57 -34.59
N ASP A 151 -11.56 -22.13 -33.38
CA ASP A 151 -11.26 -23.53 -33.11
C ASP A 151 -12.22 -24.47 -33.86
N GLU A 152 -13.51 -24.18 -33.89
CA GLU A 152 -14.50 -24.93 -34.67
C GLU A 152 -14.19 -24.89 -36.17
N MET A 153 -13.77 -23.72 -36.70
CA MET A 153 -13.35 -23.58 -38.09
C MET A 153 -12.06 -24.33 -38.40
N LEU A 154 -11.05 -24.27 -37.52
CA LEU A 154 -9.80 -24.99 -37.67
C LEU A 154 -10.06 -26.50 -37.66
N LEU A 155 -10.85 -26.98 -36.71
CA LEU A 155 -11.22 -28.39 -36.62
C LEU A 155 -11.97 -28.85 -37.88
N GLY A 156 -12.96 -28.08 -38.34
CA GLY A 156 -13.67 -28.36 -39.60
C GLY A 156 -12.76 -28.34 -40.84
N GLY A 157 -11.81 -27.42 -40.88
CA GLY A 157 -10.79 -27.34 -41.92
C GLY A 157 -9.86 -28.57 -41.91
N THR A 158 -9.40 -29.00 -40.74
CA THR A 158 -8.59 -30.22 -40.61
C THR A 158 -9.34 -31.46 -41.05
N ALA A 159 -10.60 -31.61 -40.67
CA ALA A 159 -11.44 -32.74 -41.11
C ALA A 159 -11.64 -32.74 -42.65
N SER A 160 -11.81 -31.56 -43.25
CA SER A 160 -11.95 -31.42 -44.70
C SER A 160 -10.66 -31.79 -45.45
N LEU A 161 -9.50 -31.35 -44.94
CA LEU A 161 -8.20 -31.71 -45.51
C LEU A 161 -7.90 -33.20 -45.34
N GLU A 162 -8.27 -33.80 -44.21
CA GLU A 162 -8.14 -35.24 -43.98
C GLU A 162 -9.05 -36.04 -44.93
N ALA A 163 -10.28 -35.59 -45.17
CA ALA A 163 -11.17 -36.20 -46.15
C ALA A 163 -10.60 -36.14 -47.58
N LEU A 164 -10.03 -34.99 -47.99
CA LEU A 164 -9.36 -34.85 -49.29
C LEU A 164 -8.13 -35.75 -49.39
N LYS A 165 -7.35 -35.87 -48.32
CA LYS A 165 -6.19 -36.76 -48.23
C LYS A 165 -6.62 -38.23 -48.38
N LEU A 166 -7.65 -38.67 -47.64
CA LEU A 166 -8.20 -40.02 -47.74
C LEU A 166 -8.74 -40.33 -49.14
N GLN A 167 -9.48 -39.38 -49.73
CA GLN A 167 -9.97 -39.51 -51.11
C GLN A 167 -8.81 -39.61 -52.11
N GLY A 168 -7.74 -38.83 -51.92
CA GLY A 168 -6.51 -38.91 -52.69
C GLY A 168 -5.86 -40.29 -52.64
N TYR A 169 -5.72 -40.89 -51.44
CA TYR A 169 -5.19 -42.26 -51.31
C TYR A 169 -6.10 -43.32 -51.90
N ALA A 170 -7.42 -43.21 -51.72
CA ALA A 170 -8.38 -44.14 -52.31
C ALA A 170 -8.28 -44.16 -53.84
N ASN A 171 -8.18 -42.98 -54.47
CA ASN A 171 -8.01 -42.86 -55.91
C ASN A 171 -6.67 -43.43 -56.40
N LEU A 172 -5.62 -43.36 -55.57
CA LEU A 172 -4.30 -43.88 -55.91
C LEU A 172 -4.26 -45.42 -55.85
N LEU A 173 -4.89 -46.01 -54.82
CA LEU A 173 -5.06 -47.47 -54.70
C LEU A 173 -5.97 -48.04 -55.80
N ASP A 174 -7.00 -47.31 -56.21
CA ASP A 174 -7.91 -47.70 -57.29
C ASP A 174 -7.23 -47.61 -58.67
N PHE A 175 -6.23 -46.73 -58.81
CA PHE A 175 -5.37 -46.67 -59.99
C PHE A 175 -4.33 -47.80 -60.02
N GLU A 176 -3.73 -48.14 -58.87
CA GLU A 176 -2.75 -49.21 -58.73
C GLU A 176 -3.36 -50.61 -58.88
N SER A 177 -4.65 -50.78 -58.55
CA SER A 177 -5.40 -52.04 -58.78
C SER A 177 -5.88 -52.23 -60.24
N ARG A 178 -5.72 -51.21 -61.09
CA ARG A 178 -6.11 -51.23 -62.51
C ARG A 178 -4.95 -51.55 -63.45
N PHE A 179 -3.76 -51.81 -62.91
CA PHE A 179 -2.60 -52.38 -63.60
C PHE A 179 -2.26 -53.77 -63.06
#